data_AF-A0A847E1G7-F1
#
_entry.id   AF-A0A847E1G7-F1
#
_cell.length_a   1.000
_cell.length_b   1.000
_cell.length_c   1.000
_cell.angle_alpha   90.00
_cell.angle_beta   90.00
_cell.angle_gamma   90.00
#
_symmetry.space_group_name_H-M   'P 1'
#
loop_
_entity.id
_entity.type
_entity.pdbx_description
1 polymer ?
#
loop_
_entity_poly.entity_id
_entity_poly.type
_entity_poly.pdbx_seq_one_letter_code
_entity_poly.pdbx_strand_id
1 'polypeptide(L)'
;IDLPWIETGVNTPAEAALVVITLIYVVAGWFNLRIPDTGARYRRQHRNPLTLLHKFVRANRLLWRDKLGQISLAVTTLFWGAGATLQFIVLDWARVNLGMPLSQAAILQGVFALGIAGGAMWAARVVRLRDSLRVLPVGVAMGLLVPLMTLVSTQWMAFSLLIVVGSMAGFFVVPMNALLQHRGHVLMSAGHSIAVQNFNENLNILLMLGIYALLIRLDLGVNLIILMFGALIALLMIAVIRLHHANQREFDSVALIGEHKH
;
A
#
# COMPACT_ATOMS: atom_id res chain seq x y z
N ILE A 1 -11.14 -31.05 -9.92
CA ILE A 1 -12.48 -30.74 -9.36
C ILE A 1 -13.47 -31.21 -10.40
N ASP A 2 -13.97 -32.43 -10.30
CA ASP A 2 -14.90 -32.91 -11.31
C ASP A 2 -16.32 -32.60 -10.84
N LEU A 3 -17.02 -31.83 -11.67
CA LEU A 3 -18.45 -31.65 -11.51
C LEU A 3 -19.14 -32.84 -12.15
N PRO A 4 -20.32 -33.27 -11.67
CA PRO A 4 -21.08 -34.26 -12.39
C PRO A 4 -21.30 -33.73 -13.82
N TRP A 5 -20.89 -34.51 -14.83
CA TRP A 5 -20.96 -34.22 -16.27
C TRP A 5 -19.90 -33.27 -16.88
N ILE A 6 -18.93 -32.78 -16.10
CA ILE A 6 -17.81 -31.97 -16.62
C ILE A 6 -16.50 -32.50 -16.03
N GLU A 7 -15.73 -33.23 -16.84
CA GLU A 7 -14.32 -33.49 -16.56
C GLU A 7 -13.57 -32.17 -16.76
N THR A 8 -13.18 -31.53 -15.66
CA THR A 8 -12.53 -30.21 -15.73
C THR A 8 -11.04 -30.31 -16.06
N GLY A 9 -10.46 -31.51 -16.03
CA GLY A 9 -9.02 -31.74 -16.22
C GLY A 9 -8.16 -31.15 -15.10
N VAL A 10 -8.77 -30.71 -14.00
CA VAL A 10 -8.10 -30.08 -12.85
C VAL A 10 -7.65 -31.15 -11.87
N ASN A 11 -6.37 -31.48 -11.94
CA ASN A 11 -5.72 -32.54 -11.19
C ASN A 11 -4.83 -32.01 -10.06
N THR A 12 -4.44 -30.74 -10.09
CA THR A 12 -3.57 -30.14 -9.06
C THR A 12 -4.22 -28.99 -8.29
N PRO A 13 -3.81 -28.71 -7.03
CA PRO A 13 -4.25 -27.53 -6.29
C PRO A 13 -3.97 -26.21 -7.02
N ALA A 14 -2.88 -26.15 -7.79
CA ALA A 14 -2.52 -24.97 -8.58
C ALA A 14 -3.49 -24.74 -9.74
N GLU A 15 -3.84 -25.79 -10.49
CA GLU A 15 -4.86 -25.71 -11.55
C GLU A 15 -6.21 -25.30 -10.98
N ALA A 16 -6.61 -25.84 -9.82
CA ALA A 16 -7.84 -25.45 -9.15
C ALA A 16 -7.84 -23.96 -8.78
N ALA A 17 -6.73 -23.46 -8.22
CA ALA A 17 -6.58 -22.04 -7.90
C ALA A 17 -6.68 -21.15 -9.16
N LEU A 18 -6.04 -21.55 -10.26
CA LEU A 18 -6.09 -20.82 -11.53
C LEU A 18 -7.52 -20.74 -12.11
N VAL A 19 -8.28 -21.83 -12.05
CA VAL A 19 -9.68 -21.84 -12.50
C VAL A 19 -10.52 -20.88 -11.66
N VAL A 20 -10.40 -20.93 -10.34
CA VAL A 20 -11.12 -20.03 -9.43
C VAL A 20 -10.76 -18.57 -9.69
N ILE A 21 -9.46 -18.25 -9.81
CA ILE A 21 -8.99 -16.90 -10.12
C ILE A 21 -9.56 -16.43 -11.46
N THR A 22 -9.53 -17.27 -12.49
CA THR A 22 -10.05 -16.95 -13.83
C THR A 22 -11.55 -16.63 -13.78
N LEU A 23 -12.34 -17.44 -13.07
CA LEU A 23 -13.77 -17.19 -12.90
C LEU A 23 -14.05 -15.86 -12.20
N ILE A 24 -13.28 -15.54 -11.15
CA ILE A 24 -13.39 -14.26 -10.44
C ILE A 24 -13.08 -13.10 -11.41
N TYR A 25 -12.05 -13.21 -12.24
CA TYR A 25 -11.71 -12.19 -13.25
C TYR A 25 -12.80 -12.02 -14.32
N VAL A 26 -13.45 -13.12 -14.76
CA VAL A 26 -14.58 -13.06 -15.69
C VAL A 26 -15.75 -12.29 -15.07
N VAL A 27 -16.09 -12.59 -13.81
CA VAL A 27 -17.15 -11.89 -13.07
C VAL A 27 -16.80 -10.40 -12.88
N ALA A 28 -15.55 -10.09 -12.52
CA ALA A 28 -15.08 -8.71 -12.41
C ALA A 28 -15.14 -7.97 -13.75
N GLY A 29 -14.76 -8.62 -14.85
CA GLY A 29 -14.89 -8.09 -16.20
C GLY A 29 -16.34 -7.78 -16.57
N TRP A 30 -17.26 -8.68 -16.22
CA TRP A 30 -18.70 -8.46 -16.43
C TRP A 30 -19.24 -7.25 -15.65
N PHE A 31 -18.79 -7.04 -14.41
CA PHE A 31 -19.12 -5.82 -13.67
C PHE A 31 -18.52 -4.57 -14.32
N ASN A 32 -17.28 -4.63 -14.80
CA ASN A 32 -16.62 -3.51 -15.48
C ASN A 32 -17.34 -3.07 -16.76
N LEU A 33 -17.93 -4.02 -17.51
CA LEU A 33 -18.73 -3.71 -18.70
C LEU A 33 -20.02 -2.95 -18.40
N ARG A 34 -20.49 -2.98 -17.13
CA ARG A 34 -21.68 -2.25 -16.69
C ARG A 34 -21.39 -0.89 -16.08
N ILE A 35 -20.13 -0.46 -16.01
CA ILE A 35 -19.79 0.88 -15.52
C ILE A 35 -20.34 1.91 -16.52
N PRO A 36 -21.26 2.80 -16.11
CA PRO A 36 -21.85 3.79 -17.00
C PRO A 36 -20.80 4.81 -17.48
N ASP A 37 -20.99 5.34 -18.69
CA ASP A 37 -20.12 6.40 -19.22
C ASP A 37 -20.24 7.66 -18.35
N THR A 38 -19.12 8.06 -17.74
CA THR A 38 -19.05 9.21 -16.84
C THR A 38 -19.03 10.55 -17.58
N GLY A 39 -18.99 10.53 -18.92
CA GLY A 39 -18.91 11.75 -19.75
C GLY A 39 -17.55 12.43 -19.74
N ALA A 40 -16.56 11.92 -18.99
CA ALA A 40 -15.21 12.45 -18.97
C ALA A 40 -14.53 12.23 -20.33
N ARG A 41 -14.13 13.31 -21.01
CA ARG A 41 -13.41 13.26 -22.29
C ARG A 41 -12.01 13.83 -22.11
N TYR A 42 -10.99 13.00 -22.36
CA TYR A 42 -9.59 13.40 -22.33
C TYR A 42 -9.06 13.66 -23.75
N ARG A 43 -8.13 14.61 -23.89
CA ARG A 43 -7.43 14.84 -25.17
C ARG A 43 -6.71 13.57 -25.61
N ARG A 44 -6.66 13.33 -26.93
CA ARG A 44 -5.91 12.20 -27.51
C ARG A 44 -4.48 12.19 -26.98
N GLN A 45 -4.06 11.06 -26.41
CA GLN A 45 -2.70 10.86 -25.93
C GLN A 45 -1.73 10.73 -27.12
N HIS A 46 -0.48 11.17 -26.96
CA HIS A 46 0.53 10.93 -27.98
C HIS A 46 0.91 9.44 -27.99
N ARG A 47 1.25 8.92 -29.17
CA ARG A 47 1.70 7.53 -29.35
C ARG A 47 3.22 7.36 -29.24
N ASN A 48 3.98 8.46 -29.25
CA ASN A 48 5.44 8.40 -29.18
C ASN A 48 5.90 8.10 -27.73
N PRO A 49 6.65 7.01 -27.49
CA PRO A 49 7.07 6.59 -26.15
C PRO A 49 8.00 7.60 -25.47
N LEU A 50 8.90 8.26 -26.22
CA LEU A 50 9.79 9.29 -25.67
C LEU A 50 9.01 10.53 -25.20
N THR A 51 7.96 10.90 -25.93
CA THR A 51 7.08 12.01 -25.53
C THR A 51 6.27 11.64 -24.29
N LEU A 52 5.78 10.40 -24.20
CA LEU A 52 5.07 9.91 -23.01
C LEU A 52 5.99 9.89 -21.78
N LEU A 53 7.23 9.43 -21.92
CA LEU A 53 8.21 9.43 -20.84
C LEU A 53 8.53 10.85 -20.38
N HIS A 54 8.77 11.80 -21.29
CA HIS A 54 8.98 13.20 -20.92
C HIS A 54 7.78 13.80 -20.16
N LYS A 55 6.55 13.52 -20.62
CA LYS A 55 5.33 13.96 -19.92
C LYS A 55 5.22 13.35 -18.53
N PHE A 56 5.52 12.06 -18.41
CA PHE A 56 5.55 11.34 -17.14
C PHE A 56 6.57 11.94 -16.18
N VAL A 57 7.82 12.14 -16.62
CA VAL A 57 8.88 12.74 -15.79
C VAL A 57 8.49 14.14 -15.32
N ARG A 58 7.88 14.94 -16.20
CA ARG A 58 7.37 16.27 -15.82
C ARG A 58 6.26 16.17 -14.78
N ALA A 59 5.30 15.26 -14.95
CA ALA A 59 4.21 15.03 -14.00
C ALA A 59 4.74 14.54 -12.64
N ASN A 60 5.69 13.60 -12.65
CA ASN A 60 6.35 13.12 -11.44
C ASN A 60 7.06 14.26 -10.69
N ARG A 61 7.84 15.08 -11.41
CA ARG A 61 8.50 16.26 -10.81
C ARG A 61 7.50 17.29 -10.29
N LEU A 62 6.38 17.49 -10.96
CA LEU A 62 5.33 18.41 -10.51
C LEU A 62 4.74 17.95 -9.17
N LEU A 63 4.40 16.66 -9.05
CA LEU A 63 3.80 16.12 -7.83
C LEU A 63 4.78 16.12 -6.65
N TRP A 64 6.05 15.79 -6.90
CA TRP A 64 7.11 15.87 -5.88
C TRP A 64 7.47 17.30 -5.45
N ARG A 65 7.16 18.32 -6.27
CA ARG A 65 7.37 19.73 -5.92
C ARG A 65 6.16 20.36 -5.22
N ASP A 66 4.98 19.77 -5.37
CA ASP A 66 3.78 20.20 -4.64
C ASP A 66 3.91 19.85 -3.15
N LYS A 67 3.63 20.83 -2.27
CA LYS A 67 3.87 20.70 -0.83
C LYS A 67 2.99 19.64 -0.17
N LEU A 68 1.77 19.41 -0.67
CA LEU A 68 0.90 18.30 -0.24
C LEU A 68 1.18 17.00 -1.00
N GLY A 69 1.44 17.11 -2.30
CA GLY A 69 1.78 16.03 -3.21
C GLY A 69 2.99 15.24 -2.71
N GLN A 70 4.07 15.92 -2.32
CA GLN A 70 5.26 15.25 -1.80
C GLN A 70 5.00 14.48 -0.50
N ILE A 71 4.16 15.00 0.41
CA ILE A 71 3.86 14.32 1.68
C ILE A 71 3.01 13.09 1.41
N SER A 72 1.92 13.26 0.66
CA SER A 72 1.03 12.14 0.33
C SER A 72 1.73 11.08 -0.51
N LEU A 73 2.55 11.46 -1.48
CA LEU A 73 3.33 10.54 -2.31
C LEU A 73 4.39 9.81 -1.50
N ALA A 74 5.17 10.50 -0.65
CA ALA A 74 6.18 9.86 0.19
C ALA A 74 5.56 8.82 1.14
N VAL A 75 4.44 9.17 1.77
CA VAL A 75 3.73 8.31 2.71
C VAL A 75 3.17 7.07 2.04
N THR A 76 2.44 7.24 0.95
CA THR A 76 1.80 6.12 0.21
C THR A 76 2.87 5.21 -0.38
N THR A 77 3.93 5.78 -0.95
CA THR A 77 5.09 5.06 -1.46
C THR A 77 5.77 4.21 -0.38
N LEU A 78 6.08 4.82 0.77
CA LEU A 78 6.66 4.12 1.92
C LEU A 78 5.74 2.98 2.39
N PHE A 79 4.45 3.25 2.47
CA PHE A 79 3.48 2.32 3.03
C PHE A 79 3.24 1.10 2.13
N TRP A 80 3.19 1.26 0.81
CA TRP A 80 3.11 0.12 -0.11
C TRP A 80 4.37 -0.74 -0.09
N GLY A 81 5.55 -0.10 -0.08
CA GLY A 81 6.82 -0.81 0.05
C GLY A 81 6.92 -1.57 1.37
N ALA A 82 6.52 -0.91 2.48
CA ALA A 82 6.47 -1.52 3.80
C ALA A 82 5.45 -2.67 3.84
N GLY A 83 4.25 -2.48 3.32
CA GLY A 83 3.21 -3.51 3.29
C GLY A 83 3.65 -4.76 2.54
N ALA A 84 4.20 -4.59 1.33
CA ALA A 84 4.72 -5.71 0.54
C ALA A 84 5.86 -6.44 1.26
N THR A 85 6.82 -5.69 1.83
CA THR A 85 7.96 -6.28 2.54
C THR A 85 7.53 -6.98 3.82
N LEU A 86 6.60 -6.40 4.57
CA LEU A 86 6.06 -6.96 5.81
C LEU A 86 5.37 -8.30 5.55
N GLN A 87 4.71 -8.50 4.41
CA GLN A 87 4.13 -9.80 4.06
C GLN A 87 5.20 -10.90 4.04
N PHE A 88 6.34 -10.68 3.39
CA PHE A 88 7.42 -11.66 3.37
C PHE A 88 8.06 -11.84 4.76
N ILE A 89 8.29 -10.74 5.49
CA ILE A 89 8.81 -10.78 6.85
C ILE A 89 7.90 -11.63 7.76
N VAL A 90 6.58 -11.45 7.69
CA VAL A 90 5.61 -12.22 8.50
C VAL A 90 5.67 -13.71 8.17
N LEU A 91 5.82 -14.08 6.90
CA LEU A 91 5.93 -15.49 6.50
C LEU A 91 7.21 -16.14 7.08
N ASP A 92 8.34 -15.45 6.94
CA ASP A 92 9.63 -15.93 7.46
C ASP A 92 9.63 -15.98 8.99
N TRP A 93 9.09 -14.94 9.64
CA TRP A 93 8.94 -14.87 11.09
C TRP A 93 8.04 -15.98 11.64
N ALA A 94 6.91 -16.27 11.00
CA ALA A 94 6.01 -17.33 11.42
C ALA A 94 6.67 -18.71 11.35
N ARG A 95 7.52 -18.93 10.34
CA ARG A 95 8.30 -20.15 10.20
C ARG A 95 9.32 -20.29 11.33
N VAL A 96 10.07 -19.23 11.62
CA VAL A 96 11.18 -19.26 12.60
C VAL A 96 10.67 -19.23 14.05
N ASN A 97 9.70 -18.37 14.38
CA ASN A 97 9.29 -18.11 15.76
C ASN A 97 8.08 -18.95 16.19
N LEU A 98 7.19 -19.32 15.27
CA LEU A 98 5.97 -20.09 15.59
C LEU A 98 6.05 -21.54 15.08
N GLY A 99 7.12 -21.92 14.38
CA GLY A 99 7.27 -23.25 13.79
C GLY A 99 6.22 -23.59 12.73
N MET A 100 5.56 -22.57 12.16
CA MET A 100 4.47 -22.79 11.21
C MET A 100 5.00 -23.17 9.83
N PRO A 101 4.48 -24.22 9.19
CA PRO A 101 4.74 -24.47 7.77
C PRO A 101 4.18 -23.34 6.91
N LEU A 102 4.78 -23.10 5.74
CA LEU A 102 4.46 -21.97 4.87
C LEU A 102 2.97 -21.86 4.53
N SER A 103 2.29 -23.00 4.35
CA SER A 103 0.85 -23.08 4.08
C SER A 103 -0.02 -22.57 5.23
N GLN A 104 0.41 -22.77 6.48
CA GLN A 104 -0.28 -22.22 7.65
C GLN A 104 0.08 -20.75 7.88
N ALA A 105 1.33 -20.35 7.61
CA ALA A 105 1.75 -18.95 7.70
C ALA A 105 0.93 -18.03 6.76
N ALA A 106 0.40 -18.55 5.66
CA ALA A 106 -0.52 -17.82 4.79
C ALA A 106 -1.81 -17.36 5.50
N ILE A 107 -2.26 -18.06 6.55
CA ILE A 107 -3.43 -17.64 7.35
C ILE A 107 -3.17 -16.29 8.02
N LEU A 108 -1.92 -16.02 8.44
CA LEU A 108 -1.54 -14.75 9.06
C LEU A 108 -1.73 -13.57 8.10
N GLN A 109 -1.55 -13.78 6.80
CA GLN A 109 -1.84 -12.76 5.79
C GLN A 109 -3.34 -12.47 5.69
N GLY A 110 -4.17 -13.51 5.78
CA GLY A 110 -5.62 -13.36 5.83
C GLY A 110 -6.06 -12.57 7.06
N VAL A 111 -5.50 -12.88 8.24
CA VAL A 111 -5.79 -12.18 9.50
C VAL A 111 -5.35 -10.70 9.44
N PHE A 112 -4.17 -10.44 8.90
CA PHE A 112 -3.68 -9.09 8.66
C PHE A 112 -4.60 -8.31 7.70
N ALA A 113 -5.07 -8.94 6.62
CA ALA A 113 -6.02 -8.35 5.67
C ALA A 113 -7.39 -8.03 6.29
N LEU A 114 -7.88 -8.86 7.23
CA LEU A 114 -9.08 -8.53 8.02
C LEU A 114 -8.88 -7.27 8.86
N GLY A 115 -7.71 -7.13 9.47
CA GLY A 115 -7.30 -5.89 10.15
C GLY A 115 -7.36 -4.70 9.19
N ILE A 116 -6.73 -4.80 8.01
CA ILE A 116 -6.75 -3.74 6.98
C ILE A 116 -8.18 -3.35 6.62
N ALA A 117 -9.05 -4.32 6.36
CA ALA A 117 -10.45 -4.06 6.04
C ALA A 117 -11.16 -3.30 7.17
N GLY A 118 -10.97 -3.73 8.42
CA GLY A 118 -11.52 -3.05 9.60
C GLY A 118 -11.03 -1.61 9.75
N GLY A 119 -9.72 -1.39 9.66
CA GLY A 119 -9.09 -0.08 9.71
C GLY A 119 -9.54 0.85 8.60
N ALA A 120 -9.60 0.35 7.36
CA ALA A 120 -10.06 1.09 6.19
C ALA A 120 -11.52 1.53 6.32
N MET A 121 -12.39 0.61 6.75
CA MET A 121 -13.81 0.91 7.02
C MET A 121 -13.98 1.94 8.13
N TRP A 122 -13.11 1.93 9.14
CA TRP A 122 -13.15 2.93 10.20
C TRP A 122 -12.70 4.29 9.69
N ALA A 123 -11.54 4.37 9.02
CA ALA A 123 -11.03 5.61 8.44
C ALA A 123 -12.01 6.26 7.45
N ALA A 124 -12.66 5.46 6.60
CA ALA A 124 -13.67 5.96 5.65
C ALA A 124 -14.86 6.65 6.33
N ARG A 125 -15.19 6.29 7.58
CA ARG A 125 -16.28 6.90 8.35
C ARG A 125 -15.85 8.13 9.15
N VAL A 126 -14.62 8.16 9.64
CA VAL A 126 -14.18 9.18 10.62
C VAL A 126 -13.21 10.21 10.06
N VAL A 127 -12.41 9.87 9.04
CA VAL A 127 -11.38 10.75 8.48
C VAL A 127 -11.91 11.43 7.24
N ARG A 128 -12.11 12.75 7.32
CA ARG A 128 -12.41 13.58 6.15
C ARG A 128 -11.12 13.88 5.39
N LEU A 129 -11.21 14.15 4.08
CA LEU A 129 -10.04 14.43 3.24
C LEU A 129 -9.16 15.59 3.74
N ARG A 130 -9.78 16.64 4.30
CA ARG A 130 -9.07 17.78 4.93
C ARG A 130 -8.27 17.40 6.17
N ASP A 131 -8.66 16.29 6.82
CA ASP A 131 -8.04 15.77 8.03
C ASP A 131 -7.02 14.65 7.72
N SER A 132 -6.79 14.29 6.46
CA SER A 132 -5.89 13.19 6.06
C SER A 132 -4.48 13.31 6.65
N LEU A 133 -3.94 14.52 6.77
CA LEU A 133 -2.58 14.71 7.33
C LEU A 133 -2.53 14.52 8.86
N ARG A 134 -3.67 14.50 9.55
CA ARG A 134 -3.73 14.21 10.99
C ARG A 134 -3.48 12.74 11.31
N VAL A 135 -3.54 11.85 10.32
CA VAL A 135 -3.26 10.42 10.51
C VAL A 135 -1.78 10.06 10.44
N LEU A 136 -0.88 11.01 10.10
CA LEU A 136 0.57 10.78 10.02
C LEU A 136 1.19 10.13 11.27
N PRO A 137 0.80 10.48 12.52
CA PRO A 137 1.33 9.82 13.71
C PRO A 137 1.03 8.32 13.78
N VAL A 138 -0.04 7.85 13.13
CA VAL A 138 -0.37 6.41 13.06
C VAL A 138 0.74 5.64 12.35
N GLY A 139 1.37 6.22 11.32
CA GLY A 139 2.51 5.60 10.64
C GLY A 139 3.73 5.43 11.55
N VAL A 140 4.02 6.40 12.42
CA VAL A 140 5.09 6.28 13.44
C VAL A 140 4.75 5.17 14.43
N ALA A 141 3.53 5.20 14.97
CA ALA A 141 3.07 4.18 15.90
C ALA A 141 3.13 2.76 15.30
N MET A 142 2.80 2.62 14.01
CA MET A 142 2.93 1.34 13.31
C MET A 142 4.39 0.87 13.21
N GLY A 143 5.33 1.77 12.89
CA GLY A 143 6.76 1.46 12.87
C GLY A 143 7.30 1.01 14.23
N LEU A 144 6.74 1.52 15.33
CA LEU A 144 7.08 1.10 16.69
C LEU A 144 6.38 -0.20 17.11
N LEU A 145 5.21 -0.49 16.55
CA LEU A 145 4.41 -1.66 16.89
C LEU A 145 4.92 -2.94 16.23
N VAL A 146 5.38 -2.86 14.98
CA VAL A 146 5.90 -4.03 14.22
C VAL A 146 7.04 -4.77 14.96
N PRO A 147 8.03 -4.07 15.57
CA PRO A 147 9.03 -4.67 16.45
C PRO A 147 8.50 -5.61 17.54
N LEU A 148 7.28 -5.38 18.06
CA LEU A 148 6.70 -6.23 19.09
C LEU A 148 6.41 -7.66 18.62
N MET A 149 6.40 -7.92 17.31
CA MET A 149 6.34 -9.28 16.76
C MET A 149 7.47 -10.17 17.29
N THR A 150 8.63 -9.59 17.60
CA THR A 150 9.77 -10.34 18.17
C THR A 150 9.50 -10.91 19.56
N LEU A 151 8.51 -10.37 20.27
CA LEU A 151 8.10 -10.80 21.61
C LEU A 151 6.96 -11.82 21.59
N VAL A 152 6.40 -12.09 20.40
CA VAL A 152 5.26 -12.99 20.23
C VAL A 152 5.74 -14.43 20.05
N SER A 153 5.29 -15.31 20.94
CA SER A 153 5.62 -16.74 20.95
C SER A 153 4.42 -17.66 20.71
N THR A 154 3.20 -17.10 20.62
CA THR A 154 1.97 -17.88 20.44
C THR A 154 1.15 -17.38 19.27
N GLN A 155 0.44 -18.30 18.61
CA GLN A 155 -0.41 -18.00 17.47
C GLN A 155 -1.53 -16.99 17.79
N TRP A 156 -2.14 -17.09 18.97
CA TRP A 156 -3.20 -16.15 19.38
C TRP A 156 -2.69 -14.72 19.55
N MET A 157 -1.49 -14.56 20.13
CA MET A 157 -0.84 -13.25 20.21
C MET A 157 -0.48 -12.72 18.82
N ALA A 158 -0.06 -13.59 17.91
CA ALA A 158 0.21 -13.22 16.52
C ALA A 158 -1.04 -12.69 15.82
N PHE A 159 -2.18 -13.37 15.96
CA PHE A 159 -3.45 -12.94 15.39
C PHE A 159 -3.87 -11.57 15.92
N SER A 160 -3.85 -11.38 17.24
CA SER A 160 -4.19 -10.10 17.86
C SER A 160 -3.29 -8.97 17.38
N LEU A 161 -1.96 -9.19 17.37
CA LEU A 161 -1.01 -8.18 16.92
C LEU A 161 -1.20 -7.83 15.45
N LEU A 162 -1.35 -8.82 14.57
CA LEU A 162 -1.54 -8.60 13.13
C LEU A 162 -2.88 -7.93 12.81
N ILE A 163 -3.94 -8.19 13.57
CA ILE A 163 -5.19 -7.44 13.45
C ILE A 163 -4.97 -5.97 13.79
N VAL A 164 -4.23 -5.66 14.86
CA VAL A 164 -3.95 -4.27 15.27
C VAL A 164 -3.06 -3.57 14.23
N VAL A 165 -1.94 -4.19 13.84
CA VAL A 165 -1.04 -3.63 12.82
C VAL A 165 -1.80 -3.45 11.50
N GLY A 166 -2.58 -4.45 11.08
CA GLY A 166 -3.43 -4.40 9.89
C GLY A 166 -4.47 -3.28 9.97
N SER A 167 -5.11 -3.09 11.11
CA SER A 167 -6.08 -2.01 11.33
C SER A 167 -5.45 -0.64 11.24
N MET A 168 -4.26 -0.44 11.83
CA MET A 168 -3.51 0.82 11.68
C MET A 168 -3.12 1.06 10.23
N ALA A 169 -2.67 0.00 9.55
CA ALA A 169 -2.35 -0.01 8.14
C ALA A 169 -3.53 0.46 7.26
N GLY A 170 -4.70 -0.18 7.40
CA GLY A 170 -5.91 0.19 6.66
C GLY A 170 -6.42 1.59 7.01
N PHE A 171 -6.38 1.96 8.28
CA PHE A 171 -6.80 3.28 8.75
C PHE A 171 -5.93 4.40 8.14
N PHE A 172 -4.64 4.13 7.99
CA PHE A 172 -3.67 5.09 7.50
C PHE A 172 -3.66 5.21 5.96
N VAL A 173 -3.70 4.10 5.24
CA VAL A 173 -3.52 4.09 3.78
C VAL A 173 -4.67 4.76 3.03
N VAL A 174 -5.91 4.62 3.52
CA VAL A 174 -7.11 5.10 2.81
C VAL A 174 -7.15 6.63 2.69
N PRO A 175 -7.03 7.42 3.79
CA PRO A 175 -7.04 8.88 3.69
C PRO A 175 -5.86 9.45 2.89
N MET A 176 -4.71 8.78 2.94
CA MET A 176 -3.49 9.21 2.26
C MET A 176 -3.58 8.96 0.75
N ASN A 177 -4.09 7.80 0.32
CA ASN A 177 -4.38 7.53 -1.08
C ASN A 177 -5.42 8.50 -1.63
N ALA A 178 -6.48 8.78 -0.87
CA ALA A 178 -7.50 9.75 -1.28
C ALA A 178 -6.90 11.16 -1.45
N LEU A 179 -6.03 11.59 -0.53
CA LEU A 179 -5.35 12.89 -0.63
C LEU A 179 -4.44 12.96 -1.86
N LEU A 180 -3.66 11.91 -2.11
CA LEU A 180 -2.77 11.84 -3.26
C LEU A 180 -3.55 11.88 -4.57
N GLN A 181 -4.63 11.10 -4.68
CA GLN A 181 -5.48 11.08 -5.87
C GLN A 181 -6.21 12.41 -6.09
N HIS A 182 -6.68 13.05 -5.01
CA HIS A 182 -7.32 14.36 -5.11
C HIS A 182 -6.33 15.43 -5.58
N ARG A 183 -5.18 15.59 -4.89
CA ARG A 183 -4.18 16.59 -5.26
C ARG A 183 -3.55 16.30 -6.62
N GLY A 184 -3.28 15.04 -6.91
CA GLY A 184 -2.84 14.62 -8.22
C GLY A 184 -3.86 14.92 -9.31
N HIS A 185 -5.17 14.75 -9.08
CA HIS A 185 -6.20 15.14 -10.05
C HIS A 185 -6.33 16.67 -10.23
N VAL A 186 -6.06 17.44 -9.18
CA VAL A 186 -6.06 18.92 -9.25
C VAL A 186 -4.85 19.41 -10.05
N LEU A 187 -3.67 18.84 -9.84
CA LEU A 187 -2.42 19.23 -10.50
C LEU A 187 -2.28 18.66 -11.93
N MET A 188 -2.90 17.53 -12.21
CA MET A 188 -2.81 16.80 -13.47
C MET A 188 -4.06 15.95 -13.71
N SER A 189 -4.20 15.30 -14.88
CA SER A 189 -5.35 14.40 -15.08
C SER A 189 -5.29 13.17 -14.17
N ALA A 190 -6.44 12.59 -13.80
CA ALA A 190 -6.53 11.35 -13.01
C ALA A 190 -5.55 10.25 -13.46
N GLY A 191 -5.50 9.96 -14.76
CA GLY A 191 -4.61 8.91 -15.30
C GLY A 191 -3.12 9.20 -15.11
N HIS A 192 -2.70 10.47 -15.24
CA HIS A 192 -1.31 10.86 -14.97
C HIS A 192 -0.97 10.73 -13.48
N SER A 193 -1.90 11.10 -12.60
CA SER A 193 -1.72 10.94 -11.15
C SER A 193 -1.54 9.48 -10.76
N ILE A 194 -2.40 8.59 -11.27
CA ILE A 194 -2.33 7.15 -10.99
C ILE A 194 -1.02 6.57 -11.53
N ALA A 195 -0.59 6.98 -12.72
CA ALA A 195 0.68 6.52 -13.28
C ALA A 195 1.88 6.94 -12.41
N VAL A 196 1.92 8.19 -11.96
CA VAL A 196 2.99 8.69 -11.07
C VAL A 196 2.97 7.95 -9.73
N GLN A 197 1.79 7.78 -9.14
CA GLN A 197 1.61 7.05 -7.89
C GLN A 197 2.13 5.62 -8.01
N ASN A 198 1.59 4.84 -8.96
CA ASN A 198 1.99 3.44 -9.18
C ASN A 198 3.49 3.30 -9.44
N PHE A 199 4.10 4.21 -10.20
CA PHE A 199 5.54 4.14 -10.47
C PHE A 199 6.37 4.29 -9.19
N ASN A 200 6.09 5.32 -8.37
CA ASN A 200 6.85 5.53 -7.13
C ASN A 200 6.61 4.40 -6.13
N GLU A 201 5.35 3.96 -5.98
CA GLU A 201 4.98 2.85 -5.10
C GLU A 201 5.67 1.53 -5.52
N ASN A 202 5.62 1.15 -6.80
CA ASN A 202 6.26 -0.08 -7.30
C ASN A 202 7.78 0.01 -7.25
N LEU A 203 8.37 1.17 -7.54
CA LEU A 203 9.81 1.38 -7.40
C LEU A 203 10.26 1.17 -5.95
N ASN A 204 9.48 1.68 -4.98
CA ASN A 204 9.81 1.49 -3.57
C ASN A 204 9.56 0.06 -3.08
N ILE A 205 8.51 -0.63 -3.57
CA ILE A 205 8.32 -2.06 -3.32
C ILE A 205 9.57 -2.84 -3.79
N LEU A 206 10.03 -2.58 -5.01
CA LEU A 206 11.23 -3.21 -5.55
C LEU A 206 12.46 -2.91 -4.69
N LEU A 207 12.66 -1.64 -4.30
CA LEU A 207 13.78 -1.22 -3.47
C LEU A 207 13.75 -1.92 -2.10
N MET A 208 12.63 -1.89 -1.39
CA MET A 208 12.51 -2.46 -0.05
C MET A 208 12.62 -3.99 -0.06
N LEU A 209 12.01 -4.67 -1.05
CA LEU A 209 12.19 -6.11 -1.23
C LEU A 209 13.62 -6.47 -1.63
N GLY A 210 14.28 -5.65 -2.46
CA GLY A 210 15.68 -5.82 -2.81
C GLY A 210 16.60 -5.69 -1.59
N ILE A 211 16.34 -4.69 -0.73
CA ILE A 211 17.05 -4.55 0.56
C ILE A 211 16.76 -5.75 1.46
N TYR A 212 15.51 -6.17 1.61
CA TYR A 212 15.16 -7.35 2.42
C TYR A 212 15.85 -8.63 1.92
N ALA A 213 15.86 -8.87 0.61
CA ALA A 213 16.58 -9.99 0.00
C ALA A 213 18.10 -9.93 0.27
N LEU A 214 18.69 -8.73 0.24
CA LEU A 214 20.09 -8.53 0.62
C LEU A 214 20.33 -8.83 2.10
N LEU A 215 19.44 -8.42 3.00
CA LEU A 215 19.55 -8.70 4.44
C LEU A 215 19.45 -10.20 4.73
N ILE A 216 18.56 -10.93 4.04
CA ILE A 216 18.51 -12.40 4.10
C ILE A 216 19.82 -13.00 3.59
N ARG A 217 20.35 -12.52 2.45
CA ARG A 217 21.62 -13.01 1.89
C ARG A 217 22.81 -12.81 2.83
N LEU A 218 22.75 -11.81 3.69
CA LEU A 218 23.76 -11.55 4.73
C LEU A 218 23.53 -12.39 6.00
N ASP A 219 22.58 -13.33 5.98
CA ASP A 219 22.21 -14.22 7.10
C ASP A 219 21.78 -13.47 8.37
N LEU A 220 21.19 -12.28 8.23
CA LEU A 220 20.61 -11.58 9.37
C LEU A 220 19.35 -12.31 9.84
N GLY A 221 19.26 -12.55 11.15
CA GLY A 221 18.08 -13.17 11.76
C GLY A 221 16.82 -12.32 11.58
N VAL A 222 15.69 -12.97 11.33
CA VAL A 222 14.39 -12.33 11.05
C VAL A 222 13.97 -11.32 12.14
N ASN A 223 14.26 -11.61 13.42
CA ASN A 223 13.97 -10.68 14.51
C ASN A 223 14.76 -9.37 14.38
N LEU A 224 16.04 -9.42 14.00
CA LEU A 224 16.85 -8.22 13.77
C LEU A 224 16.31 -7.43 12.56
N ILE A 225 15.92 -8.14 11.49
CA ILE A 225 15.28 -7.50 10.32
C ILE A 225 14.00 -6.78 10.74
N ILE A 226 13.13 -7.41 11.54
CA ILE A 226 11.90 -6.80 12.07
C ILE A 226 12.20 -5.52 12.86
N LEU A 227 13.20 -5.54 13.74
CA LEU A 227 13.61 -4.37 14.53
C LEU A 227 14.09 -3.22 13.63
N MET A 228 14.99 -3.50 12.69
CA MET A 228 15.50 -2.50 11.74
C MET A 228 14.39 -1.95 10.85
N PHE A 229 13.50 -2.81 10.37
CA PHE A 229 12.37 -2.46 9.53
C PHE A 229 11.40 -1.51 10.25
N GLY A 230 11.00 -1.85 11.48
CA GLY A 230 10.15 -0.99 12.29
C GLY A 230 10.80 0.36 12.60
N ALA A 231 12.08 0.35 13.00
CA ALA A 231 12.85 1.56 13.25
C ALA A 231 12.94 2.45 11.99
N LEU A 232 13.21 1.86 10.82
CA LEU A 232 13.27 2.58 9.55
C LEU A 232 11.92 3.25 9.23
N ILE A 233 10.81 2.53 9.36
CA ILE A 233 9.46 3.10 9.13
C ILE A 233 9.19 4.25 10.09
N ALA A 234 9.46 4.06 11.39
CA ALA A 234 9.22 5.10 12.39
C ALA A 234 10.06 6.36 12.10
N LEU A 235 11.35 6.19 11.78
CA LEU A 235 12.25 7.31 11.46
C LEU A 235 11.84 8.04 10.18
N LEU A 236 11.50 7.31 9.11
CA LEU A 236 11.03 7.92 7.86
C LEU A 236 9.71 8.65 8.06
N MET A 237 8.77 8.08 8.83
CA MET A 237 7.52 8.76 9.15
C MET A 237 7.74 10.03 9.99
N ILE A 238 8.66 10.01 10.95
CA ILE A 238 9.06 11.21 11.69
C ILE A 238 9.66 12.25 10.73
N ALA A 239 10.52 11.84 9.79
CA ALA A 239 11.10 12.75 8.80
C ALA A 239 10.02 13.39 7.91
N VAL A 240 9.03 12.61 7.46
CA VAL A 240 7.89 13.09 6.69
C VAL A 240 7.04 14.07 7.51
N ILE A 241 6.77 13.78 8.78
CA ILE A 241 6.04 14.68 9.68
C ILE A 241 6.79 16.00 9.86
N ARG A 242 8.11 15.96 10.06
CA ARG A 242 8.96 17.15 10.14
C ARG A 242 8.91 17.96 8.84
N LEU A 243 9.00 17.30 7.69
CA LEU A 243 8.87 17.95 6.38
C LEU A 243 7.49 18.62 6.23
N HIS A 244 6.42 17.93 6.64
CA HIS A 244 5.07 18.48 6.61
C HIS A 244 4.95 19.73 7.49
N HIS A 245 5.46 19.69 8.72
CA HIS A 245 5.46 20.86 9.60
C HIS A 245 6.32 22.01 9.06
N ALA A 246 7.45 21.73 8.42
CA ALA A 246 8.27 22.76 7.77
C ALA A 246 7.50 23.43 6.63
N ASN A 247 6.82 22.66 5.77
CA ASN A 247 5.99 23.21 4.70
C ASN A 247 4.84 24.08 5.23
N GLN A 248 4.20 23.66 6.32
CA GLN A 248 3.12 24.41 6.98
C GLN A 248 3.56 25.77 7.54
N ARG A 249 4.84 25.90 7.94
CA ARG A 249 5.39 27.18 8.41
C ARG A 249 5.61 28.19 7.27
N GLU A 250 5.89 27.70 6.06
CA GLU A 250 6.11 28.54 4.87
C GLU A 250 4.79 28.90 4.17
N PHE A 251 3.83 27.97 4.16
CA PHE A 251 2.57 28.12 3.45
C PHE A 251 1.50 27.25 4.11
N ASP A 252 0.27 27.76 4.27
CA ASP A 252 -0.86 26.92 4.71
C ASP A 252 -1.22 25.92 3.61
N SER A 253 -0.47 24.82 3.61
CA SER A 253 -0.68 23.75 2.64
C SER A 253 -1.98 22.99 2.91
N VAL A 254 -2.67 23.20 4.05
CA VAL A 254 -4.01 22.61 4.26
C VAL A 254 -5.07 23.41 3.50
N ALA A 255 -4.90 24.73 3.32
CA ALA A 255 -5.80 25.57 2.53
C ALA A 255 -5.97 25.08 1.07
N LEU A 256 -4.98 24.37 0.56
CA LEU A 256 -4.98 23.73 -0.76
C LEU A 256 -6.02 22.58 -0.86
N ILE A 257 -6.50 22.04 0.26
CA ILE A 257 -7.53 20.99 0.29
C ILE A 257 -8.91 21.65 0.14
N GLY A 258 -9.35 21.80 -1.11
CA GLY A 258 -10.61 22.46 -1.47
C GLY A 258 -10.54 23.28 -2.75
N GLU A 259 -9.33 23.56 -3.26
CA GLU A 259 -9.15 24.24 -4.54
C GLU A 259 -9.81 23.46 -5.69
N HIS A 260 -10.68 24.14 -6.42
CA HIS A 260 -11.23 23.62 -7.66
C HIS A 260 -10.24 23.85 -8.80
N LYS A 261 -10.25 22.92 -9.74
CA LYS A 261 -9.34 22.87 -10.88
C LYS A 261 -9.32 24.22 -11.63
N HIS A 262 -8.12 24.79 -11.81
CA HIS A 262 -7.90 25.90 -12.75
C HIS A 262 -7.96 25.42 -14.20
#